data_AF-A0A1W1E1H1-F1
#
_entry.id   AF-A0A1W1E1H1-F1
#
_cell.length_a   1.000
_cell.length_b   1.000
_cell.length_c   1.000
_cell.angle_alpha   90.00
_cell.angle_beta   90.00
_cell.angle_gamma   90.00
#
_symmetry.space_group_name_H-M   'P 1'
#
loop_
_entity.id
_entity.type
_entity.pdbx_description
1 polymer ?
#
loop_
_entity_poly.entity_id
_entity_poly.type
_entity_poly.pdbx_seq_one_letter_code
_entity_poly.pdbx_strand_id
1 'polypeptide(L)'
;MRKNSNFALKSHHQSNLSVGQQAKIKMGGLLALQEIIYPSSQENIKNITVLVDAIKLAYAGFDKLPFSKLMPKISQFKFRKH
;
A
#
# COMPACT_ATOMS: atom_id res chain seq x y z
N MET A 1 -26.91 -26.57 -25.00
CA MET A 1 -26.39 -25.92 -23.77
C MET A 1 -24.89 -25.59 -23.93
N ARG A 2 -24.52 -24.54 -24.66
CA ARG A 2 -23.12 -24.06 -24.81
C ARG A 2 -23.07 -22.54 -24.89
N LYS A 3 -23.49 -21.84 -23.82
CA LYS A 3 -23.52 -20.36 -23.78
C LYS A 3 -22.76 -19.71 -22.61
N ASN A 4 -22.08 -20.46 -21.74
CA ASN A 4 -21.45 -19.87 -20.55
C ASN A 4 -19.91 -19.77 -20.59
N SER A 5 -19.26 -20.18 -21.70
CA SER A 5 -17.79 -20.16 -21.80
C SER A 5 -17.19 -18.79 -22.15
N ASN A 6 -18.01 -17.75 -22.33
CA ASN A 6 -17.56 -16.40 -22.71
C ASN A 6 -17.39 -15.41 -21.55
N PHE A 7 -17.58 -15.83 -20.29
CA PHE A 7 -17.40 -14.92 -19.15
C PHE A 7 -15.93 -14.75 -18.73
N ALA A 8 -15.04 -15.66 -19.16
CA ALA A 8 -13.64 -15.68 -18.73
C ALA A 8 -12.72 -14.71 -19.50
N LEU A 9 -13.19 -14.07 -20.57
CA LEU A 9 -12.33 -13.32 -21.51
C LEU A 9 -12.60 -11.80 -21.55
N LYS A 10 -13.44 -11.26 -20.64
CA LYS A 10 -13.78 -9.82 -20.61
C LYS A 10 -13.39 -9.10 -19.32
N SER A 11 -12.23 -9.43 -18.73
CA SER A 11 -11.64 -8.54 -17.73
C SER A 11 -10.19 -8.24 -18.09
N HIS A 12 -10.08 -7.43 -19.15
CA HIS A 12 -8.89 -6.65 -19.43
C HIS A 12 -8.66 -5.67 -18.27
N HIS A 13 -7.51 -5.75 -17.62
CA HIS A 13 -6.81 -4.60 -17.01
C HIS A 13 -7.61 -3.72 -16.03
N GLN A 14 -8.41 -4.32 -15.15
CA GLN A 14 -8.82 -3.68 -13.89
C GLN A 14 -8.08 -4.41 -12.78
N SER A 15 -7.39 -3.67 -11.89
CA SER A 15 -6.59 -4.25 -10.81
C SER A 15 -7.27 -5.47 -10.18
N ASN A 16 -6.72 -6.67 -10.39
CA ASN A 16 -7.23 -7.95 -9.84
C ASN A 16 -7.18 -8.02 -8.30
N LEU A 17 -6.98 -6.88 -7.64
CA LEU A 17 -6.92 -6.75 -6.20
C LEU A 17 -8.34 -6.53 -5.68
N SER A 18 -8.76 -7.41 -4.79
CA SER A 18 -9.99 -7.23 -4.03
C SER A 18 -9.95 -5.90 -3.26
N VAL A 19 -11.13 -5.37 -2.91
CA VAL A 19 -11.25 -4.14 -2.11
C VAL A 19 -10.42 -4.25 -0.81
N GLY A 20 -10.41 -5.42 -0.17
CA GLY A 20 -9.59 -5.67 1.02
C GLY A 20 -8.07 -5.63 0.74
N GLN A 21 -7.63 -6.16 -0.40
CA GLN A 21 -6.22 -6.08 -0.81
C GLN A 21 -5.79 -4.65 -1.13
N GLN A 22 -6.63 -3.87 -1.82
CA GLN A 22 -6.37 -2.45 -2.09
C GLN A 22 -6.31 -1.64 -0.79
N ALA A 23 -7.26 -1.86 0.12
CA ALA A 23 -7.26 -1.20 1.42
C ALA A 23 -6.02 -1.56 2.25
N LYS A 24 -5.57 -2.82 2.20
CA LYS A 24 -4.34 -3.27 2.85
C LYS A 24 -3.10 -2.59 2.29
N ILE A 25 -2.99 -2.48 0.97
CA ILE A 25 -1.85 -1.78 0.33
C ILE A 25 -1.86 -0.30 0.71
N LYS A 26 -3.01 0.36 0.69
CA LYS A 26 -3.12 1.79 1.05
C LYS A 26 -2.76 2.03 2.53
N MET A 27 -3.43 1.34 3.45
CA MET A 27 -3.25 1.54 4.88
C MET A 27 -1.92 1.00 5.39
N GLY A 28 -1.58 -0.23 5.02
CA GLY A 28 -0.30 -0.84 5.36
C GLY A 28 0.86 -0.11 4.70
N GLY A 29 0.68 0.44 3.50
CA GLY A 29 1.69 1.23 2.81
C GLY A 29 1.98 2.54 3.52
N LEU A 30 0.95 3.27 3.94
CA LEU A 30 1.11 4.50 4.71
C LEU A 30 1.87 4.26 6.02
N LEU A 31 1.49 3.22 6.78
CA LEU A 31 2.15 2.87 8.04
C LEU A 31 3.59 2.42 7.81
N ALA A 32 3.84 1.61 6.78
CA ALA A 32 5.18 1.17 6.43
C ALA A 32 6.10 2.35 6.08
N LEU A 33 5.59 3.33 5.34
CA LEU A 33 6.32 4.55 4.99
C LEU A 33 6.62 5.40 6.22
N GLN A 34 5.64 5.57 7.11
CA GLN A 34 5.84 6.26 8.38
C GLN A 34 6.93 5.58 9.23
N GLU A 35 6.90 4.25 9.36
CA GLU A 35 7.91 3.51 10.14
C GLU A 35 9.32 3.60 9.53
N ILE A 36 9.43 3.72 8.21
CA ILE A 36 10.74 3.83 7.54
C ILE A 36 11.37 5.21 7.80
N ILE A 37 10.58 6.28 7.74
CA ILE A 37 11.07 7.66 7.94
C ILE A 37 11.16 8.03 9.42
N TYR A 38 10.23 7.53 10.24
CA TYR A 38 10.12 7.84 11.66
C TYR A 38 10.07 6.57 12.52
N PRO A 39 11.15 5.77 12.57
CA PRO A 39 11.17 4.48 13.26
C PRO A 39 10.92 4.55 14.77
N SER A 40 11.10 5.72 15.39
CA SER A 40 10.91 5.95 16.83
C SER A 40 9.76 6.89 17.17
N SER A 41 8.92 7.28 16.20
CA SER A 41 7.77 8.14 16.49
C SER A 41 6.60 7.32 17.01
N GLN A 42 6.36 7.39 18.32
CA GLN A 42 5.08 6.97 18.92
C GLN A 42 3.92 7.89 18.50
N GLU A 43 4.20 9.09 17.96
CA GLU A 43 3.18 9.95 17.41
C GLU A 43 2.76 9.50 16.02
N ASN A 44 1.45 9.24 15.89
CA ASN A 44 0.80 9.10 14.59
C ASN A 44 0.98 10.40 13.79
N ILE A 45 1.38 10.27 12.53
CA ILE A 45 1.47 11.44 11.66
C ILE A 45 0.06 12.00 11.44
N LYS A 46 -0.19 13.18 12.00
CA LYS A 46 -1.48 13.89 11.89
C LYS A 46 -1.70 14.46 10.49
N ASN A 47 -0.63 14.63 9.70
CA ASN A 47 -0.69 15.21 8.36
C ASN A 47 0.06 14.36 7.32
N ILE A 48 -0.71 13.74 6.42
CA ILE A 48 -0.19 12.88 5.34
C ILE A 48 0.73 13.67 4.38
N THR A 49 0.51 14.97 4.16
CA THR A 49 1.38 15.75 3.26
C THR A 49 2.79 15.88 3.82
N VAL A 50 2.93 16.05 5.14
CA VAL A 50 4.24 16.09 5.81
C VAL A 50 4.99 14.77 5.63
N LEU A 51 4.28 13.63 5.76
CA LEU A 51 4.87 12.31 5.48
C LEU A 51 5.35 12.21 4.02
N VAL A 52 4.49 12.62 3.08
CA VAL A 52 4.81 12.57 1.65
C VAL A 52 6.04 13.42 1.31
N ASP A 53 6.11 14.63 1.86
CA ASP A 53 7.23 15.53 1.62
C ASP A 53 8.52 15.00 2.26
N ALA A 54 8.43 14.46 3.48
CA ALA A 54 9.57 13.82 4.15
C ALA A 54 10.11 12.62 3.35
N ILE A 55 9.23 11.78 2.77
CA ILE A 55 9.63 10.67 1.90
C ILE A 55 10.33 11.18 0.65
N LYS A 56 9.76 12.19 -0.02
CA LYS A 56 10.35 12.78 -1.23
C LYS A 56 11.73 13.35 -0.95
N LEU A 57 11.91 14.03 0.19
CA LEU A 57 13.20 14.56 0.62
C LEU A 57 14.19 13.44 0.95
N ALA A 58 13.78 12.43 1.71
CA ALA A 58 14.66 11.34 2.14
C ALA A 58 15.15 10.45 0.99
N TYR A 59 14.31 10.23 -0.02
CA TYR A 59 14.61 9.33 -1.14
C TYR A 59 14.80 10.04 -2.48
N ALA A 60 14.80 11.38 -2.51
CA ALA A 60 14.85 12.17 -3.74
C ALA A 60 13.76 11.75 -4.76
N GLY A 61 12.55 11.47 -4.26
CA GLY A 61 11.41 10.97 -5.02
C GLY A 61 10.95 9.57 -4.64
N PHE A 62 9.85 9.11 -5.25
CA PHE A 62 9.25 7.80 -4.95
C PHE A 62 9.95 6.64 -5.66
N ASP A 63 10.68 6.90 -6.74
CA ASP A 63 11.32 5.86 -7.55
C ASP A 63 12.45 5.14 -6.81
N LYS A 64 13.04 5.81 -5.81
CA LYS A 64 14.11 5.25 -4.96
C LYS A 64 13.58 4.66 -3.67
N LEU A 65 12.27 4.53 -3.50
CA LEU A 65 11.69 3.88 -2.33
C LEU A 65 12.11 2.41 -2.29
N PRO A 66 12.63 1.92 -1.14
CA PRO A 66 13.07 0.54 -1.02
C PRO A 66 11.85 -0.40 -0.90
N PHE A 67 11.31 -0.86 -2.03
CA PHE A 67 10.20 -1.82 -2.07
C PHE A 67 10.47 -3.09 -1.26
N SER A 68 11.73 -3.54 -1.22
CA SER A 68 12.17 -4.68 -0.41
C SER A 68 11.95 -4.48 1.10
N LYS A 69 11.97 -3.24 1.59
CA LYS A 69 11.67 -2.89 2.99
C LYS A 69 10.18 -2.60 3.19
N LEU A 70 9.51 -2.09 2.17
CA LEU A 70 8.10 -1.71 2.21
C LEU A 70 7.16 -2.94 2.18
N MET A 71 7.39 -3.87 1.25
CA MET A 71 6.52 -5.02 1.01
C MET A 71 6.32 -5.93 2.23
N PRO A 72 7.37 -6.29 3.00
CA PRO A 72 7.20 -7.10 4.21
C PRO A 72 6.25 -6.44 5.22
N LYS A 73 6.37 -5.13 5.43
CA LYS A 73 5.50 -4.37 6.35
C LYS A 73 4.06 -4.32 5.86
N ILE A 74 3.84 -4.08 4.57
CA ILE A 74 2.50 -4.11 3.96
C ILE A 74 1.88 -5.51 4.08
N SER A 75 2.66 -6.56 3.84
CA SER A 75 2.19 -7.95 3.91
C SER A 75 1.83 -8.36 5.34
N GLN A 76 2.59 -7.89 6.33
CA GLN A 76 2.32 -8.14 7.75
C GLN A 76 1.14 -7.32 8.31
N PHE A 77 0.72 -6.26 7.63
CA PHE A 77 -0.43 -5.45 8.05
C PHE A 77 -1.69 -6.31 8.17
N LYS A 78 -2.31 -6.24 9.35
CA LYS A 78 -3.62 -6.81 9.65
C LYS A 78 -4.53 -5.67 10.10
N PHE A 79 -5.72 -5.61 9.52
CA PHE A 79 -6.78 -4.76 10.06
C PHE A 79 -7.02 -5.19 11.50
N ARG A 80 -7.00 -4.25 12.44
CA ARG A 80 -7.40 -4.54 13.82
C ARG A 80 -8.85 -5.02 13.74
N LYS A 81 -9.10 -6.25 14.21
CA LYS A 81 -10.47 -6.69 14.48
C LYS A 81 -10.94 -5.86 15.66
N HIS A 82 -11.85 -4.93 15.41
CA HIS A 82 -12.69 -4.34 16.44
C HIS A 82 -13.70 -5.38 16.92
#